data_AF-A0A1V4X6W4-F1
#
_entry.id   AF-A0A1V4X6W4-F1
#
_cell.length_a   1.000
_cell.length_b   1.000
_cell.length_c   1.000
_cell.angle_alpha   90.00
_cell.angle_beta   90.00
_cell.angle_gamma   90.00
#
_symmetry.space_group_name_H-M   'P 1'
#
loop_
_entity.id
_entity.type
_entity.pdbx_description
1 polymer ?
#
loop_
_entity_poly.entity_id
_entity_poly.type
_entity_poly.pdbx_seq_one_letter_code
_entity_poly.pdbx_strand_id
1 'polypeptide(L)' 'MQTRHNITLDQDISRELESIAGELGEKKSTIIEKALTAYFDLLDLEIARKRVKDIEEGRDRIIDAEEVWKKLGI' A
#
# COMPACT_ATOMS: atom_id res chain seq x y z
N MET A 1 16.73 1.79 5.06
CA MET A 1 16.54 1.44 6.49
C MET A 1 15.50 0.32 6.53
N GLN A 2 15.72 -0.77 7.26
CA GLN A 2 14.77 -1.88 7.36
C GLN A 2 14.14 -1.92 8.74
N THR A 3 12.82 -2.12 8.79
CA THR A 3 12.03 -2.21 10.02
C THR A 3 11.54 -3.64 10.19
N ARG A 4 11.66 -4.20 11.40
CA ARG A 4 11.18 -5.54 11.72
C ARG A 4 9.74 -5.48 12.20
N HIS A 5 8.89 -6.30 11.60
CA HIS A 5 7.51 -6.52 12.05
C HIS A 5 7.32 -7.97 12.49
N ASN A 6 6.55 -8.17 13.55
CA ASN A 6 6.04 -9.48 13.94
C ASN A 6 4.60 -9.58 13.44
N ILE A 7 4.29 -10.61 12.66
CA ILE A 7 2.97 -10.83 12.07
C ILE A 7 2.51 -12.25 12.37
N THR A 8 1.19 -12.43 12.42
CA THR A 8 0.56 -13.75 12.50
C THR A 8 -0.02 -14.07 11.13
N LEU A 9 0.26 -15.27 10.64
CA LEU A 9 -0.27 -15.79 9.38
C LEU A 9 -1.02 -17.08 9.67
N ASP A 10 -2.01 -17.38 8.83
CA ASP A 10 -2.61 -18.71 8.81
C ASP A 10 -1.53 -19.77 8.55
N GLN A 11 -1.73 -20.96 9.14
CA GLN A 11 -0.72 -22.02 9.10
C GLN A 11 -0.45 -22.50 7.68
N ASP A 12 -1.48 -22.63 6.84
CA ASP A 12 -1.31 -23.15 5.48
C ASP A 12 -0.63 -22.11 4.58
N ILE A 13 -0.98 -20.83 4.73
CA ILE A 13 -0.28 -19.72 4.06
C ILE A 13 1.20 -19.65 4.47
N SER A 14 1.49 -19.87 5.75
CA SER A 14 2.87 -19.88 6.26
C SER A 14 3.70 -21.02 5.64
N ARG A 15 3.10 -22.21 5.48
CA ARG A 15 3.75 -23.36 4.82
C ARG A 15 3.98 -23.12 3.33
N GLU A 16 3.01 -22.53 2.65
CA GLU A 16 3.13 -22.18 1.24
C GLU A 16 4.25 -21.15 1.02
N LEU A 17 4.30 -20.11 1.87
CA LEU A 17 5.38 -19.12 1.85
C LEU A 17 6.76 -19.76 2.09
N GLU A 18 6.88 -20.72 3.01
CA GLU A 18 8.11 -21.49 3.22
C GLU A 18 8.51 -22.26 1.95
N SER A 19 7.57 -22.98 1.33
CA SER A 19 7.82 -23.76 0.13
C SER A 19 8.30 -22.89 -1.03
N ILE A 20 7.57 -21.81 -1.31
CA ILE A 20 7.90 -20.86 -2.39
C ILE A 20 9.25 -20.20 -2.14
N ALA A 21 9.51 -19.76 -0.90
CA ALA A 21 10.80 -19.18 -0.53
C ALA A 21 11.96 -20.15 -0.77
N GLY A 22 11.78 -21.42 -0.39
CA GLY A 22 12.77 -22.48 -0.62
C GLY A 22 13.02 -22.73 -2.10
N GLU A 23 11.97 -22.85 -2.90
CA GLU A 23 12.07 -23.12 -4.34
C GLU A 23 12.75 -21.97 -5.12
N LEU A 24 12.44 -20.73 -4.76
CA LEU A 24 13.03 -19.55 -5.39
C LEU A 24 14.40 -19.15 -4.82
N GLY A 25 14.84 -19.77 -3.72
CA GLY A 25 16.04 -19.37 -3.00
C GLY A 25 15.97 -17.96 -2.40
N GLU A 26 14.76 -17.45 -2.16
CA GLU A 26 14.53 -16.11 -1.62
C GLU A 26 14.21 -16.14 -0.12
N LYS A 27 14.44 -15.02 0.57
CA LYS A 27 13.98 -14.88 1.96
C LYS A 27 12.47 -14.67 1.97
N LYS A 28 11.77 -15.31 2.91
CA LYS A 28 10.33 -15.06 3.17
C LYS A 28 10.00 -13.58 3.29
N SER A 29 10.84 -12.82 3.99
CA SER A 29 10.65 -11.37 4.16
C SER A 29 10.64 -10.62 2.84
N THR A 30 11.45 -11.04 1.86
CA THR A 30 11.51 -10.43 0.52
C THR A 30 10.24 -10.73 -0.27
N ILE A 31 9.72 -11.96 -0.18
CA ILE A 31 8.44 -12.32 -0.81
C ILE A 31 7.29 -11.53 -0.17
N ILE A 32 7.24 -11.44 1.16
CA ILE A 32 6.24 -10.64 1.89
C ILE A 32 6.31 -9.18 1.46
N GLU A 33 7.52 -8.60 1.37
CA GLU A 33 7.72 -7.21 0.94
C GLU A 33 7.20 -6.98 -0.48
N LYS A 34 7.52 -7.87 -1.42
CA LYS A 34 7.01 -7.80 -2.81
C LYS A 34 5.49 -7.92 -2.86
N ALA A 35 4.90 -8.85 -2.10
CA ALA A 35 3.45 -9.04 -2.05
C ALA A 35 2.74 -7.81 -1.46
N LEU A 36 3.27 -7.23 -0.38
CA LEU A 36 2.73 -6.00 0.22
C LEU A 36 2.84 -4.82 -0.75
N THR A 37 3.95 -4.71 -1.49
CA THR A 37 4.14 -3.65 -2.49
C THR A 37 3.07 -3.74 -3.57
N ALA A 38 2.89 -4.93 -4.16
CA ALA A 38 1.87 -5.15 -5.19
C ALA A 38 0.45 -4.91 -4.66
N TYR A 39 0.18 -5.28 -3.41
CA TYR A 39 -1.13 -5.04 -2.80
C TYR A 39 -1.37 -3.55 -2.51
N PHE A 40 -0.33 -2.80 -2.09
CA PHE A 40 -0.43 -1.37 -1.88
C PHE A 40 -0.68 -0.62 -3.19
N ASP A 41 -0.07 -1.01 -4.31
CA ASP A 41 -0.37 -0.43 -5.62
C ASP A 41 -1.86 -0.58 -5.99
N LEU A 42 -2.45 -1.75 -5.68
CA LEU A 42 -3.89 -1.98 -5.88
C LEU A 42 -4.73 -1.08 -4.95
N LEU A 43 -4.39 -1.03 -3.67
CA LEU A 43 -5.12 -0.22 -2.69
C LEU A 43 -5.03 1.28 -2.99
N ASP A 44 -3.91 1.77 -3.53
CA ASP A 44 -3.76 3.17 -3.92
C ASP A 44 -4.79 3.56 -4.98
N LEU A 45 -5.07 2.66 -5.94
CA LEU A 45 -6.14 2.87 -6.91
C LEU A 45 -7.53 2.91 -6.25
N GLU A 46 -7.81 2.02 -5.30
CA GLU A 46 -9.08 2.01 -4.58
C GLU A 46 -9.29 3.30 -3.77
N ILE A 47 -8.23 3.75 -3.09
CA ILE A 47 -8.23 5.01 -2.34
C ILE A 47 -8.44 6.20 -3.29
N ALA A 48 -7.78 6.22 -4.44
CA ALA A 48 -7.96 7.28 -5.44
C ALA A 48 -9.42 7.33 -5.94
N ARG A 49 -10.02 6.17 -6.26
CA ARG A 49 -11.42 6.09 -6.66
C ARG A 49 -12.36 6.60 -5.57
N LYS A 50 -12.11 6.24 -4.32
CA LYS A 50 -12.87 6.75 -3.18
C LYS A 50 -12.80 8.28 -3.09
N ARG A 51 -11.60 8.86 -3.20
CA ARG A 51 -11.40 10.32 -3.17
C ARG A 51 -12.18 11.03 -4.28
N VAL A 52 -12.15 10.49 -5.51
CA VAL A 52 -12.94 11.03 -6.62
C VAL A 52 -14.44 11.01 -6.29
N LYS A 53 -14.95 9.88 -5.78
CA LYS A 53 -16.34 9.76 -5.38
C LYS A 53 -16.71 10.73 -4.25
N ASP A 54 -15.82 10.93 -3.28
CA ASP A 54 -16.05 11.90 -2.19
C ASP A 54 -16.16 13.33 -2.74
N ILE A 55 -15.41 13.70 -3.78
CA ILE A 55 -15.54 15.00 -4.47
C ILE A 55 -16.88 15.09 -5.20
N GLU A 56 -17.26 14.06 -5.96
CA GLU A 56 -18.52 14.02 -6.72
C GLU A 56 -19.76 14.12 -5.80
N GLU A 57 -19.69 13.50 -4.62
CA GLU A 57 -20.76 13.54 -3.62
C GLU A 57 -20.67 14.77 -2.68
N GLY A 58 -19.74 15.68 -2.94
CA GLY A 58 -19.56 16.94 -2.20
C GLY A 58 -19.03 16.78 -0.77
N ARG A 59 -18.48 15.60 -0.43
CA ARG A 59 -17.81 15.33 0.87
C ARG A 59 -16.37 15.81 0.90
N ASP A 60 -15.77 16.02 -0.27
CA ASP A 60 -14.44 16.60 -0.44
C ASP A 60 -14.44 17.61 -1.60
N ARG A 61 -13.34 18.32 -1.80
CA ARG A 61 -13.23 19.37 -2.82
C ARG A 61 -11.85 19.41 -3.47
N ILE A 62 -11.84 19.84 -4.73
CA ILE A 62 -10.62 20.24 -5.42
C ILE A 62 -10.27 21.66 -4.96
N ILE A 63 -8.99 21.89 -4.67
CA ILE A 63 -8.46 23.20 -4.26
C ILE A 63 -7.47 23.63 -5.35
N ASP A 64 -7.49 24.91 -5.70
CA ASP A 64 -6.56 25.47 -6.67
C ASP A 64 -5.12 25.47 -6.12
N ALA A 65 -4.16 25.08 -6.96
CA ALA A 65 -2.76 24.97 -6.55
C ALA A 65 -2.17 26.34 -6.15
N GLU A 66 -2.56 27.42 -6.82
CA GLU A 66 -2.11 28.78 -6.51
C GLU A 66 -2.60 29.25 -5.14
N GLU A 67 -3.83 28.90 -4.77
CA GLU A 67 -4.36 29.14 -3.42
C GLU A 67 -3.57 28.37 -2.35
N VAL A 68 -3.21 27.12 -2.64
CA VAL A 68 -2.41 26.29 -1.74
C VAL A 68 -1.01 26.88 -1.54
N TRP A 69 -0.32 27.27 -2.62
CA TRP A 69 1.01 27.86 -2.55
C TRP A 69 1.02 29.17 -1.76
N LYS A 70 0.08 30.09 -2.07
CA LYS A 70 -0.11 31.33 -1.30
C LYS A 70 -0.31 31.05 0.19
N LYS A 71 -1.09 30.02 0.54
CA LYS A 71 -1.36 29.64 1.93
C LYS A 71 -0.13 29.03 2.63
N LEU A 72 0.69 28.28 1.90
CA LEU A 72 1.91 27.65 2.42
C LEU A 72 3.13 28.59 2.44
N GLY A 73 3.05 29.75 1.79
CA GLY A 73 4.14 30.72 1.73
C GLY A 73 5.32 30.27 0.88
N ILE A 74 5.04 29.44 -0.13
CA ILE A 74 6.01 28.96 -1.13
C ILE A 74 5.65 29.45 -2.53
#